data_AF-A0A2G2V4V7-F1
#
_entry.id   AF-A0A2G2V4V7-F1
#
_cell.length_a   1.000
_cell.length_b   1.000
_cell.length_c   1.000
_cell.angle_alpha   90.00
_cell.angle_beta   90.00
_cell.angle_gamma   90.00
#
_symmetry.space_group_name_H-M   'P 1'
#
loop_
_entity.id
_entity.type
_entity.pdbx_description
1 polymer ?
#
loop_
_entity_poly.entity_id
_entity_poly.type
_entity_poly.pdbx_seq_one_letter_code
_entity_poly.pdbx_strand_id
1 'polypeptide(L)'
;MTTNIAESLNSILHDEREYPVASIFNSIAHKFGEIFRKRYAEVDNSKTTFIPVAETVLRENMTEGDKLYVNNMNGSTNEVTVLGYGRSAKIDLSRRSCSCKKYDLVKLS
;
A
#
# COMPACT_ATOMS: atom_id res chain seq x y z
N MET A 1 -1.25 -16.36 11.40
CA MET A 1 -0.21 -15.33 11.17
C MET A 1 -0.49 -14.22 12.16
N THR A 2 0.19 -14.22 13.30
CA THR A 2 -0.08 -13.25 14.36
C THR A 2 0.65 -11.95 14.05
N THR A 3 -0.09 -10.84 14.10
CA THR A 3 0.28 -9.54 13.53
C THR A 3 1.03 -8.64 14.50
N ASN A 4 1.48 -9.15 15.66
CA ASN A 4 2.16 -8.32 16.64
C ASN A 4 3.69 -8.44 16.52
N ILE A 5 4.35 -7.31 16.74
CA ILE A 5 5.80 -7.15 16.56
C ILE A 5 6.57 -8.02 17.56
N ALA A 6 6.05 -8.15 18.79
CA ALA A 6 6.70 -8.90 19.85
C ALA A 6 6.79 -10.40 19.52
N GLU A 7 5.72 -11.01 19.02
CA GLU A 7 5.67 -12.41 18.59
C GLU A 7 6.57 -12.66 17.38
N SER A 8 6.61 -11.74 16.43
CA SER A 8 7.50 -11.86 15.28
C SER A 8 8.98 -11.81 15.70
N LEU A 9 9.35 -10.90 16.60
CA LEU A 9 10.70 -10.83 17.15
C LEU A 9 11.03 -12.08 17.98
N ASN A 10 10.09 -12.52 18.81
CA ASN A 10 10.19 -13.74 19.60
C ASN A 10 10.42 -14.97 18.72
N SER A 11 9.80 -15.05 17.54
CA SER A 11 10.01 -16.14 16.59
C SER A 11 11.38 -16.06 15.91
N ILE A 12 11.85 -14.86 15.57
CA ILE A 12 13.14 -14.67 14.86
C ILE A 12 14.34 -14.91 15.78
N LEU A 13 14.18 -14.67 17.08
CA LEU A 13 15.22 -14.77 18.10
C LEU A 13 15.09 -16.04 18.96
N HIS A 14 14.37 -17.06 18.49
CA HIS A 14 14.01 -18.24 19.30
C HIS A 14 15.24 -18.90 19.95
N ASP A 15 16.32 -19.06 19.19
CA ASP A 15 17.53 -19.75 19.63
C ASP A 15 18.45 -18.82 20.43
N GLU A 16 18.36 -17.52 20.18
CA GLU A 16 19.18 -16.49 20.81
C GLU A 16 18.62 -16.02 22.17
N ARG A 17 17.47 -16.53 22.62
CA ARG A 17 16.84 -16.12 23.90
C ARG A 17 17.67 -16.47 25.13
N GLU A 18 18.48 -17.52 25.05
CA GLU A 18 19.36 -17.96 26.14
C GLU A 18 20.67 -17.16 26.18
N TYR A 19 20.91 -16.29 25.20
CA TYR A 19 22.13 -15.52 25.14
C TYR A 19 22.19 -14.43 26.20
N PRO A 20 23.40 -14.00 26.60
CA PRO A 20 23.55 -12.77 27.37
C PRO A 20 22.86 -11.60 26.66
N VAL A 21 22.29 -10.68 27.44
CA VAL A 21 21.52 -9.54 26.91
C VAL A 21 22.28 -8.76 25.82
N ALA A 22 23.58 -8.52 26.02
CA ALA A 22 24.43 -7.85 25.04
C ALA A 22 24.50 -8.59 23.69
N SER A 23 24.53 -9.92 23.73
CA SER A 23 24.54 -10.77 22.53
C SER A 23 23.18 -10.76 21.82
N ILE A 24 22.07 -10.67 22.54
CA ILE A 24 20.73 -10.54 21.95
C ILE A 24 20.64 -9.26 21.12
N PHE A 25 21.19 -8.14 21.60
CA PHE A 25 21.24 -6.90 20.83
C PHE A 25 22.02 -7.05 19.52
N ASN A 26 23.15 -7.77 19.55
CA ASN A 26 23.91 -8.05 18.34
C ASN A 26 23.12 -8.95 17.37
N SER A 27 22.42 -9.96 17.87
CA SER A 27 21.54 -10.82 17.06
C SER A 27 20.41 -10.03 16.41
N ILE A 28 19.77 -9.12 17.15
CA ILE A 28 18.74 -8.22 16.62
C ILE A 28 19.32 -7.39 15.47
N ALA A 29 20.44 -6.70 15.71
CA ALA A 29 21.07 -5.86 14.69
C ALA A 29 21.45 -6.67 13.43
N HIS A 30 21.96 -7.89 13.61
CA HIS A 30 22.29 -8.79 12.50
C HIS A 30 21.05 -9.18 11.68
N LYS A 31 19.99 -9.69 12.32
CA LYS A 31 18.76 -10.14 11.65
C LYS A 31 18.08 -8.99 10.89
N PHE A 32 17.98 -7.81 11.51
CA PHE A 32 17.47 -6.63 10.81
C PHE A 32 18.37 -6.23 9.64
N GLY A 33 19.70 -6.28 9.80
CA GLY A 33 20.65 -6.06 8.72
C GLY A 33 20.43 -6.99 7.53
N GLU A 34 20.18 -8.28 7.76
CA GLU A 34 19.84 -9.25 6.71
C GLU A 34 18.52 -8.91 6.01
N ILE A 35 17.48 -8.58 6.78
CA ILE A 35 16.17 -8.19 6.24
C ILE A 35 16.29 -6.94 5.36
N PHE A 36 17.00 -5.91 5.83
CA PHE A 36 17.20 -4.69 5.06
C PHE A 36 18.02 -4.93 3.80
N ARG A 37 19.13 -5.68 3.89
CA ARG A 37 19.92 -6.04 2.69
C ARG A 37 19.08 -6.76 1.64
N LYS A 38 18.27 -7.74 2.06
CA LYS A 38 17.36 -8.46 1.16
C LYS A 38 16.36 -7.51 0.49
N ARG A 39 15.72 -6.63 1.27
CA ARG A 39 14.78 -5.63 0.74
C ARG A 39 15.45 -4.67 -0.23
N TYR A 40 16.65 -4.18 0.08
CA TYR A 40 17.39 -3.31 -0.82
C TYR A 40 17.71 -4.02 -2.14
N ALA A 41 18.19 -5.27 -2.11
CA ALA A 41 18.43 -6.05 -3.33
C ALA A 41 17.15 -6.25 -4.18
N GLU A 42 15.99 -6.40 -3.55
CA GLU A 42 14.70 -6.50 -4.25
C GLU A 42 14.29 -5.19 -4.94
N VAL A 43 14.64 -4.02 -4.38
CA VAL A 43 14.28 -2.70 -4.95
C VAL A 43 15.42 -2.00 -5.69
N ASP A 44 16.65 -2.54 -5.69
CA ASP A 44 17.83 -1.91 -6.28
C ASP A 44 17.67 -1.57 -7.78
N ASN A 45 16.84 -2.35 -8.48
CA ASN A 45 16.49 -2.13 -9.88
C ASN A 45 15.07 -1.59 -10.08
N SER A 46 14.37 -1.23 -9.00
CA SER A 46 13.03 -0.66 -9.12
C SER A 46 13.11 0.75 -9.71
N LYS A 47 12.23 1.02 -10.67
CA LYS A 47 12.05 2.35 -11.24
C LYS A 47 11.18 3.25 -10.36
N THR A 48 10.62 2.71 -9.28
CA THR A 48 9.67 3.40 -8.42
C THR A 48 10.17 3.50 -6.99
N THR A 49 9.74 4.54 -6.27
CA THR A 49 10.05 4.73 -4.84
C THR A 49 9.14 3.89 -3.93
N PHE A 50 8.18 3.16 -4.50
CA PHE A 50 7.18 2.43 -3.74
C PHE A 50 7.71 1.06 -3.31
N ILE A 51 7.25 0.58 -2.14
CA ILE A 51 7.45 -0.82 -1.77
C ILE A 51 6.71 -1.73 -2.77
N PRO A 52 7.20 -2.95 -3.06
CA PRO A 52 6.62 -3.81 -4.10
C PRO A 52 5.12 -4.05 -3.98
N VAL A 53 4.60 -4.15 -2.75
CA VAL A 53 3.17 -4.32 -2.48
C VAL A 53 2.38 -3.08 -2.92
N ALA A 54 2.83 -1.89 -2.53
CA ALA A 54 2.18 -0.64 -2.92
C ALA A 54 2.27 -0.42 -4.44
N GLU A 55 3.41 -0.73 -5.05
CA GLU A 55 3.58 -0.67 -6.50
C GLU A 55 2.59 -1.61 -7.22
N THR A 56 2.40 -2.83 -6.70
CA THR A 56 1.46 -3.80 -7.28
C THR A 56 0.03 -3.27 -7.22
N VAL A 57 -0.40 -2.75 -6.07
CA VAL A 57 -1.73 -2.14 -5.91
C VAL A 57 -1.91 -0.94 -6.85
N LEU A 58 -0.89 -0.09 -6.99
CA LEU A 58 -0.94 1.06 -7.90
C LEU A 58 -1.07 0.61 -9.36
N ARG A 59 -0.30 -0.38 -9.79
CA ARG A 59 -0.35 -0.93 -11.15
C ARG A 59 -1.70 -1.56 -11.47
N GLU A 60 -2.28 -2.29 -10.53
CA GLU A 60 -3.64 -2.85 -10.64
C GLU A 60 -4.68 -1.74 -10.79
N ASN A 61 -4.62 -0.72 -9.93
CA ASN A 61 -5.53 0.43 -9.99
C ASN A 61 -5.39 1.22 -11.30
N MET A 62 -4.17 1.41 -11.82
CA MET A 62 -3.96 2.04 -13.13
C MET A 62 -4.59 1.21 -14.25
N THR A 63 -4.35 -0.10 -14.24
CA THR A 63 -4.90 -1.02 -15.27
C THR A 63 -6.43 -1.09 -15.22
N GLU A 64 -7.03 -1.02 -14.02
CA GLU A 64 -8.49 -0.94 -13.87
C GLU A 64 -9.00 0.44 -14.31
N GLY A 65 -8.29 1.51 -13.94
CA GLY A 65 -8.60 2.89 -14.31
C GLY A 65 -8.57 3.14 -15.82
N ASP A 66 -7.62 2.57 -16.54
CA ASP A 66 -7.50 2.67 -18.00
C ASP A 66 -8.71 2.10 -18.74
N LYS A 67 -9.49 1.23 -18.09
CA LYS A 67 -10.73 0.67 -18.64
C LYS A 67 -11.94 1.57 -18.40
N LEU A 68 -11.80 2.64 -17.63
CA LEU A 68 -12.89 3.54 -17.28
C LEU A 68 -13.04 4.63 -18.34
N TYR A 69 -14.26 4.78 -18.85
CA TYR A 69 -14.58 5.86 -19.76
C TYR A 69 -15.07 7.08 -18.98
N VAL A 70 -14.44 8.23 -19.20
CA VAL A 70 -14.74 9.47 -18.49
C VAL A 70 -15.51 10.40 -19.42
N ASN A 71 -16.77 10.67 -19.09
CA ASN A 71 -17.61 11.62 -19.81
C ASN A 71 -17.83 12.88 -18.97
N ASN A 72 -17.50 14.04 -19.54
CA ASN A 72 -17.73 15.33 -18.89
C ASN A 72 -19.12 15.82 -19.28
N MET A 73 -20.08 15.75 -18.36
CA MET A 73 -21.45 16.20 -18.64
C MET A 73 -21.46 17.72 -18.59
N ASN A 74 -21.15 18.33 -19.74
CA ASN A 74 -21.12 19.78 -19.98
C ASN A 74 -20.00 20.51 -19.21
N GLY A 75 -19.17 21.28 -19.92
CA GLY A 75 -17.97 21.94 -19.36
C GLY A 75 -18.23 23.01 -18.29
N SER A 76 -19.50 23.30 -17.97
CA SER A 76 -19.91 24.26 -16.94
C SER A 76 -20.11 23.64 -15.55
N THR A 77 -20.29 22.33 -15.44
CA THR A 77 -20.45 21.63 -14.17
C THR A 77 -19.19 20.87 -13.81
N ASN A 78 -18.70 21.03 -12.59
CA ASN A 78 -17.55 20.29 -12.03
C ASN A 78 -17.88 18.81 -11.75
N GLU A 79 -18.79 18.23 -12.53
CA GLU A 79 -19.32 16.89 -12.38
C GLU A 79 -18.92 16.02 -13.57
N VAL A 80 -18.25 14.92 -13.27
CA VAL A 80 -17.75 13.97 -14.26
C VAL A 80 -18.43 12.63 -14.06
N THR A 81 -18.83 12.00 -15.15
CA THR A 81 -19.39 10.64 -15.11
C THR A 81 -18.34 9.65 -15.57
N VAL A 82 -18.04 8.68 -14.71
CA VAL A 82 -17.11 7.60 -15.01
C VAL A 82 -17.92 6.33 -15.24
N LEU A 83 -17.75 5.73 -16.41
CA LEU A 83 -18.42 4.51 -16.84
C LEU A 83 -17.42 3.35 -16.79
N GLY A 84 -17.74 2.31 -16.02
CA GLY A 84 -17.03 1.03 -16.05
C GLY A 84 -17.90 -0.10 -16.61
N TYR A 85 -17.39 -1.33 -16.59
CA TYR A 85 -18.03 -2.55 -17.13
C TYR A 85 -19.34 -3.01 -16.44
N GLY A 86 -19.98 -2.18 -15.59
CA GLY A 86 -21.24 -2.54 -14.94
C GLY A 86 -21.76 -1.56 -13.89
N ARG A 87 -20.91 -0.62 -13.42
CA ARG A 87 -21.34 0.50 -12.57
C ARG A 87 -20.81 1.80 -13.15
N SER A 88 -21.67 2.81 -13.16
CA SER A 88 -21.28 4.19 -13.39
C SER A 88 -21.15 4.91 -12.06
N ALA A 89 -20.22 5.86 -11.99
CA ALA A 89 -20.03 6.72 -10.84
C ALA A 89 -20.06 8.18 -11.27
N LYS A 90 -20.76 9.01 -10.50
CA LYS A 90 -20.73 10.46 -10.66
C LYS A 90 -19.71 11.03 -9.67
N ILE A 91 -18.76 11.77 -10.18
CA ILE A 91 -17.69 12.43 -9.41
C ILE A 91 -17.97 13.92 -9.42
N ASP A 92 -18.11 14.50 -8.23
CA ASP A 92 -18.13 15.95 -8.04
C ASP A 92 -16.72 16.39 -7.61
N LEU A 93 -16.03 17.10 -8.50
CA LEU A 93 -14.66 17.57 -8.28
C LEU A 93 -14.59 18.72 -7.26
N SER A 94 -15.65 19.52 -7.14
CA SER A 94 -15.73 20.61 -6.16
C SER A 94 -15.89 20.09 -4.74
N ARG A 95 -16.76 19.08 -4.57
CA ARG A 95 -17.00 18.42 -3.29
C ARG A 95 -16.01 17.30 -2.99
N ARG A 96 -15.15 16.95 -3.95
CA ARG A 96 -14.21 15.81 -3.90
C ARG A 96 -14.93 14.53 -3.47
N SER A 97 -16.09 14.27 -4.06
CA SER A 97 -16.97 13.15 -3.67
C SER A 97 -17.31 12.25 -4.86
N CYS A 98 -17.48 10.96 -4.61
CA CYS A 98 -17.90 9.96 -5.60
C CYS A 98 -19.22 9.32 -5.19
N SER A 99 -20.19 9.21 -6.10
CA SER A 99 -21.44 8.48 -5.84
C SER A 99 -21.21 7.00 -5.52
N CYS A 100 -20.07 6.45 -5.91
CA CYS A 100 -19.63 5.10 -5.59
C CYS A 100 -19.31 4.90 -4.11
N LYS A 101 -19.06 5.98 -3.35
CA LYS A 101 -18.68 6.00 -1.93
C LYS A 101 -17.50 5.12 -1.52
N LYS A 102 -16.78 4.52 -2.47
CA LYS A 102 -15.66 3.58 -2.25
C LYS A 102 -14.54 4.21 -1.41
N TYR A 103 -14.36 5.53 -1.50
CA TYR A 103 -13.35 6.30 -0.78
C TYR A 103 -13.92 7.17 0.34
N ASP A 104 -15.24 7.18 0.55
CA ASP A 104 -15.88 7.99 1.61
C ASP A 104 -15.57 7.45 3.02
N LEU A 105 -15.18 6.18 3.12
CA LEU A 105 -14.85 5.49 4.37
C LEU A 105 -13.44 5.82 4.89
N VAL A 106 -12.56 6.39 4.05
CA VAL A 106 -11.19 6.79 4.44
C VAL A 106 -11.13 8.31 4.59
N LYS A 107 -12.03 8.87 5.40
CA LYS A 107 -11.80 10.21 5.95
C LYS A 107 -10.83 10.07 7.12
N LEU A 108 -9.57 10.39 6.87
CA LEU A 108 -8.64 10.69 7.95
C LEU A 108 -9.18 11.95 8.65
N SER A 109 -9.68 11.76 9.87
CA SER A 109 -10.00 12.82 10.84
C SER A 109 -8.75 13.57 11.26
#